data_AF-A0A2N5A7P8-F1
#
_entry.id   AF-A0A2N5A7P8-F1
#
_cell.length_a   1.000
_cell.length_b   1.000
_cell.length_c   1.000
_cell.angle_alpha   90.00
_cell.angle_beta   90.00
_cell.angle_gamma   90.00
#
_symmetry.space_group_name_H-M   'P 1'
#
loop_
_entity.id
_entity.type
_entity.pdbx_description
1 polymer ?
#
loop_
_entity_poly.entity_id
_entity_poly.type
_entity_poly.pdbx_seq_one_letter_code
_entity_poly.pdbx_strand_id
1 'polypeptide(L)' 'MDGWQRAFVLHSRPWSETSLMLDVFTEESGRVRLVAKGARSKRSNLKGALQPFTPLLVRFGGRGEVKTLR' A
#
# COMPACT_ATOMS: atom_id res chain seq x y z
N MET A 1 5.27 14.16 -0.65
CA MET A 1 5.34 13.69 0.74
C MET A 1 6.32 12.54 0.77
N ASP A 2 7.56 12.79 1.14
CA ASP A 2 8.65 11.79 1.08
C ASP A 2 8.91 11.08 2.43
N GLY A 3 8.15 11.42 3.46
CA GLY A 3 8.23 10.86 4.81
C GLY A 3 7.42 9.58 5.02
N TRP A 4 7.76 8.88 6.11
CA TRP A 4 6.97 7.76 6.63
C TRP A 4 5.63 8.25 7.17
N GLN A 5 4.57 7.51 6.89
CA GLN A 5 3.23 7.81 7.41
C GLN A 5 2.64 6.59 8.13
N ARG A 6 1.98 6.83 9.26
CA ARG A 6 1.15 5.82 9.93
C ARG A 6 -0.10 5.55 9.09
N ALA A 7 -0.46 4.28 8.95
CA ALA A 7 -1.55 3.89 8.07
C ALA A 7 -2.20 2.54 8.43
N PHE A 8 -3.42 2.35 7.93
CA PHE A 8 -4.15 1.09 7.92
C PHE A 8 -4.64 0.76 6.51
N VAL A 9 -4.60 -0.51 6.13
CA VAL A 9 -5.24 -0.99 4.89
C VAL A 9 -6.76 -1.05 5.13
N LEU A 10 -7.52 -0.42 4.23
CA LEU A 10 -8.97 -0.53 4.20
C LEU A 10 -9.38 -1.70 3.29
N HIS A 11 -8.80 -1.76 2.10
CA HIS A 11 -9.09 -2.80 1.11
C HIS A 11 -7.82 -3.21 0.37
N SER A 12 -7.72 -4.49 0.05
CA SER A 12 -6.64 -5.08 -0.75
C SER A 12 -7.24 -5.97 -1.84
N ARG A 13 -6.78 -5.81 -3.08
CA ARG A 13 -7.24 -6.61 -4.22
C ARG A 13 -6.11 -6.85 -5.22
N PRO A 14 -6.13 -7.96 -5.98
CA PRO A 14 -5.22 -8.14 -7.11
C PRO A 14 -5.27 -6.95 -8.09
N TRP A 15 -4.09 -6.46 -8.47
CA TRP A 15 -3.96 -5.43 -9.52
C TRP A 15 -3.38 -6.02 -10.81
N SER A 16 -2.35 -6.84 -10.65
CA SER A 16 -1.73 -7.62 -11.73
C SER A 16 -1.33 -8.99 -11.19
N GLU A 17 -0.70 -9.81 -12.03
CA GLU A 17 -0.17 -11.12 -11.63
C GLU A 17 0.64 -11.03 -10.32
N THR A 18 1.51 -10.03 -10.19
CA THR A 18 2.43 -9.92 -9.05
C THR A 18 2.12 -8.78 -8.09
N SER A 19 1.15 -7.89 -8.38
CA SER A 19 0.93 -6.65 -7.62
C SER A 19 -0.43 -6.58 -6.94
N LEU A 20 -0.50 -5.91 -5.79
CA LEU A 20 -1.75 -5.57 -5.10
C LEU A 20 -2.12 -4.10 -5.33
N MET A 21 -3.42 -3.84 -5.45
CA MET A 21 -4.00 -2.52 -5.28
C MET A 21 -4.55 -2.42 -3.86
N LEU A 22 -4.18 -1.33 -3.18
CA LEU A 22 -4.57 -1.05 -1.81
C LEU A 22 -5.33 0.27 -1.78
N ASP A 23 -6.42 0.29 -1.03
CA ASP A 23 -6.94 1.54 -0.49
C ASP A 23 -6.46 1.63 0.97
N VAL A 24 -5.70 2.67 1.28
CA VAL A 24 -5.01 2.85 2.56
C VAL A 24 -5.51 4.14 3.19
N PHE A 25 -5.81 4.10 4.49
CA PHE A 25 -6.05 5.31 5.26
C PHE A 25 -4.76 5.69 5.99
N THR A 26 -4.19 6.82 5.62
CA THR A 26 -2.98 7.36 6.23
C THR A 26 -3.35 8.54 7.11
N GLU A 27 -2.57 8.74 8.17
CA GLU A 27 -2.83 9.82 9.11
C GLU A 27 -2.60 11.20 8.49
N GLU A 28 -1.55 11.38 7.69
CA GLU A 28 -1.15 12.69 7.16
C GLU A 28 -1.76 13.03 5.79
N SER A 29 -2.07 12.02 4.97
CA SER A 29 -2.58 12.21 3.60
C SER A 29 -4.03 11.78 3.42
N GLY A 30 -4.68 11.32 4.48
CA GLY A 30 -6.04 10.77 4.41
C GLY A 30 -6.09 9.48 3.61
N ARG A 31 -7.18 9.28 2.85
CA ARG A 31 -7.35 8.06 2.05
C ARG A 31 -6.52 8.15 0.76
N VAL A 32 -5.64 7.18 0.55
CA VAL A 32 -4.74 7.11 -0.61
C VAL A 32 -4.86 5.74 -1.28
N ARG A 33 -4.90 5.71 -2.62
CA ARG A 33 -4.83 4.47 -3.40
C ARG A 33 -3.39 4.16 -3.79
N LEU A 34 -2.92 2.97 -3.45
CA LEU A 34 -1.56 2.51 -3.68
C LEU A 34 -1.51 1.26 -4.56
N VAL A 35 -0.44 1.13 -5.34
CA VAL A 35 0.00 -0.15 -5.93
C VAL A 35 1.23 -0.63 -5.19
N ALA A 36 1.14 -1.84 -4.63
CA ALA A 36 2.27 -2.55 -4.04
C ALA A 36 2.80 -3.56 -5.06
N LYS A 37 3.87 -3.18 -5.77
CA LYS A 37 4.50 -4.02 -6.81
C LYS A 37 5.14 -5.24 -6.18
N GLY A 38 4.94 -6.42 -6.77
CA GLY A 38 5.53 -7.68 -6.30
C GLY A 38 4.93 -8.24 -5.00
N ALA A 39 3.97 -7.55 -4.38
CA ALA A 39 3.37 -7.96 -3.11
C ALA A 39 2.60 -9.30 -3.18
N ARG A 40 2.23 -9.77 -4.37
CA ARG A 40 1.60 -11.10 -4.56
C ARG A 40 2.59 -12.22 -4.85
N SER A 41 3.87 -11.91 -5.08
CA SER A 41 4.86 -12.94 -5.39
C SER A 41 5.08 -13.89 -4.21
N LYS A 42 5.39 -15.16 -4.50
CA LYS A 42 5.51 -16.23 -3.48
C LYS A 42 6.51 -15.92 -2.36
N ARG A 43 7.54 -15.12 -2.65
CA ARG A 43 8.61 -14.74 -1.71
C ARG A 43 8.40 -13.36 -1.08
N SER A 44 7.27 -12.69 -1.33
CA SER A 44 7.03 -11.36 -0.81
C SER A 44 6.57 -11.38 0.65
N ASN A 45 7.34 -10.74 1.52
CA ASN A 45 6.92 -10.48 2.90
C ASN A 45 5.83 -9.41 2.99
N LEU A 46 5.59 -8.64 1.92
CA LEU A 46 4.59 -7.58 1.91
C LEU A 46 3.16 -8.12 1.98
N LYS A 47 2.88 -9.32 1.44
CA LYS A 47 1.52 -9.87 1.43
C LYS A 47 0.93 -9.99 2.84
N GLY A 48 1.75 -10.47 3.79
CA GLY A 48 1.34 -10.65 5.18
C GLY A 48 1.23 -9.34 5.95
N ALA A 49 2.09 -8.36 5.65
CA ALA A 49 2.02 -7.04 6.30
C ALA A 49 0.82 -6.21 5.81
N LEU A 50 0.49 -6.25 4.52
CA LEU A 50 -0.54 -5.43 3.88
C LEU A 50 -1.97 -5.98 4.08
N GLN A 51 -2.30 -6.33 5.32
CA GLN A 51 -3.62 -6.80 5.74
C GLN A 51 -4.41 -5.68 6.44
N PRO A 52 -5.75 -5.70 6.36
CA PRO A 52 -6.58 -4.82 7.17
C PRO A 52 -6.29 -4.97 8.67
N PHE A 53 -6.44 -3.86 9.40
CA PHE A 53 -6.24 -3.79 10.86
C PHE A 53 -4.80 -4.06 11.34
N THR A 54 -3.83 -4.18 10.43
CA THR A 54 -2.40 -4.15 10.77
C THR A 54 -1.92 -2.70 10.80
N PRO A 55 -1.34 -2.21 11.91
CA PRO A 55 -0.68 -0.90 11.93
C PRO A 55 0.53 -0.90 10.99
N LEU A 56 0.61 0.08 10.10
CA LEU A 56 1.69 0.19 9.12
C LEU A 56 2.39 1.53 9.22
N LEU A 57 3.70 1.51 8.92
CA LEU A 57 4.43 2.67 8.46
C LEU A 57 4.67 2.49 6.96
N VAL A 58 4.17 3.43 6.16
CA VAL A 58 4.26 3.37 4.70
C VAL A 58 4.96 4.59 4.14
N ARG A 59 5.66 4.39 3.02
CA ARG A 59 6.11 5.46 2.13
C ARG A 59 5.55 5.19 0.75
N PHE A 60 5.14 6.24 0.05
CA PHE A 60 4.61 6.10 -1.30
C PHE A 60 4.90 7.36 -2.11
N GLY A 61 4.93 7.20 -3.43
CA GLY A 61 5.21 8.29 -4.35
C GLY A 61 4.48 8.14 -5.67
N GLY A 62 4.41 9.22 -6.43
CA GLY A 62 3.70 9.27 -7.71
C GLY A 62 2.81 10.52 -7.81
N ARG A 63 2.71 11.04 -9.03
CA ARG A 63 1.92 12.25 -9.34
C ARG A 63 0.46 11.95 -9.69
N GLY A 64 0.15 10.71 -10.09
CA GLY A 64 -1.21 10.28 -10.41
C GLY A 64 -2.08 9.98 -9.19
N GLU A 65 -3.36 9.71 -9.45
CA GLU A 65 -4.35 9.32 -8.43
C GLU A 65 -3.98 8.02 -7.70
N VAL A 66 -3.31 7.12 -8.40
CA VAL A 66 -2.75 5.88 -7.84
C VAL A 66 -1.26 6.08 -7.63
N LYS A 67 -0.81 5.99 -6.38
CA LYS A 67 0.61 6.10 -6.01
C LYS A 67 1.25 4.72 -5.94
N THR A 68 2.56 4.65 -6.00
CA THR A 68 3.32 3.39 -5.83
C THR A 68 3.84 3.31 -4.41
N LEU A 69 3.61 2.18 -3.73
CA LEU A 69 4.23 1.87 -2.44
C LEU A 69 5.75 1.75 -2.63
N ARG A 70 6.53 2.43 -1.79
CA ARG A 70 8.00 2.39 -1.80
C ARG A 70 8.53 1.38 -0.79
#